data_AF-A0A381R3Y8-F1
#
_entry.id   AF-A0A381R3Y8-F1
#
_cell.length_a   1.000
_cell.length_b   1.000
_cell.length_c   1.000
_cell.angle_alpha   90.00
_cell.angle_beta   90.00
_cell.angle_gamma   90.00
#
_symmetry.space_group_name_H-M   'P 1'
#
loop_
_entity.id
_entity.type
_entity.pdbx_description
1 polymer ?
#
loop_
_entity_poly.entity_id
_entity_poly.type
_entity_poly.pdbx_seq_one_letter_code
_entity_poly.pdbx_strand_id
1 'polypeptide(L)'
;MDRRKANPVIFYFIFCSCCLCDVYNGITLFSNATGLGQSHTYLIHNNYNFINIWAHSAGIVGTPYLLTDRTIIVQLRSDIHYFGNSHGPIGGRFNKIDWDGSVLWEFSYHDFTYHPHHDFDPLPNGNILALCWEKKSAQQAQSLGRVNVMNEMWPLKIVEIEPVGQDSAVIIWEWHIWDHLIQDVDSLLPNYGQISAHPELVDINLGQFTNPIEGDWLHTNSVDYNPVLDQIVFSSRHLDEIFIIDHSTTTAEAASHTGGNSGMGGDILYRWGSPQNYNRGGGTNKMLNDQHGVNWVPENYPGSGHLLIFNNNPLDSTGQDNSLGNSSVVEIITPLNNNGTYDIPIDSSYGPSNYHWVFGGDDSFFSHFQSGAFRLPNGNTFVTISQEKYLFEIDTSDQIIWEYYFQTESGLDGNTARAQKYKPNYFTFSLGDMNYDYTLDIFDLTIISEMISAGDTFSTNGDMNQDNIIDDVDITLLIAAIMNQ
;
A
#
# COMPACT_ATOMS: atom_id res chain seq x y z
N MET A 1 -53.32 -23.83 58.87
CA MET A 1 -52.30 -22.94 58.28
C MET A 1 -51.22 -23.83 57.71
N ASP A 2 -51.21 -24.07 56.40
CA ASP A 2 -50.03 -24.59 55.74
C ASP A 2 -50.09 -24.15 54.27
N ARG A 3 -49.31 -23.13 53.91
CA ARG A 3 -49.22 -22.56 52.56
C ARG A 3 -47.99 -23.15 51.89
N ARG A 4 -48.15 -24.13 50.99
CA ARG A 4 -47.08 -24.51 50.06
C ARG A 4 -47.04 -23.47 48.94
N LYS A 5 -46.03 -22.60 48.97
CA LYS A 5 -45.67 -21.71 47.87
C LYS A 5 -44.98 -22.52 46.78
N ALA A 6 -45.45 -22.42 45.54
CA ALA A 6 -44.72 -22.90 44.38
C ALA A 6 -43.58 -21.90 44.07
N ASN A 7 -42.34 -22.38 44.03
CA ASN A 7 -41.20 -21.60 43.56
C ASN A 7 -41.13 -21.69 42.03
N PRO A 8 -41.12 -20.57 41.29
CA PRO A 8 -40.87 -20.60 39.86
C PRO A 8 -39.38 -20.85 39.62
N VAL A 9 -39.07 -21.89 38.83
CA VAL A 9 -37.72 -22.10 38.30
C VAL A 9 -37.57 -21.20 37.08
N ILE A 10 -36.77 -20.15 37.20
CA ILE A 10 -36.40 -19.27 36.09
C ILE A 10 -35.18 -19.91 35.40
N PHE A 11 -35.38 -20.41 34.17
CA PHE A 11 -34.28 -20.81 33.31
C PHE A 11 -33.68 -19.56 32.67
N TYR A 12 -32.46 -19.20 33.06
CA TYR A 12 -31.64 -18.26 32.31
C TYR A 12 -31.08 -18.99 31.09
N PHE A 13 -31.63 -18.71 29.90
CA PHE A 13 -30.93 -19.01 28.66
C PHE A 13 -29.85 -17.96 28.47
N ILE A 14 -28.61 -18.33 28.79
CA ILE A 14 -27.43 -17.57 28.34
C ILE A 14 -27.31 -17.87 26.85
N PHE A 15 -27.77 -16.94 26.00
CA PHE A 15 -27.38 -16.93 24.60
C PHE A 15 -25.89 -16.54 24.57
N CYS A 16 -25.04 -17.56 24.58
CA CYS A 16 -23.64 -17.38 24.20
C CYS A 16 -23.66 -17.26 22.68
N SER A 17 -23.75 -16.03 22.16
CA SER A 17 -23.35 -15.78 20.78
C SER A 17 -21.85 -16.03 20.73
N CYS A 18 -21.46 -17.27 20.42
CA CYS A 18 -20.16 -17.49 19.82
C CYS A 18 -20.22 -16.74 18.50
N CYS A 19 -19.64 -15.54 18.43
CA CYS A 19 -19.30 -14.95 17.14
C CYS A 19 -18.38 -15.97 16.47
N LEU A 20 -18.91 -16.73 15.52
CA LEU A 20 -18.07 -17.50 14.62
C LEU A 20 -17.24 -16.46 13.87
N CYS A 21 -15.92 -16.50 14.08
CA CYS A 21 -15.01 -15.67 13.31
C CYS A 21 -14.82 -16.36 11.96
N ASP A 22 -15.55 -15.88 10.97
CA ASP A 22 -15.50 -16.42 9.62
C ASP A 22 -14.40 -15.73 8.82
N VAL A 23 -13.75 -16.52 7.95
CA VAL A 23 -12.85 -16.00 6.92
C VAL A 23 -13.62 -14.96 6.12
N TYR A 24 -13.00 -13.80 5.90
CA TYR A 24 -13.58 -12.75 5.10
C TYR A 24 -13.92 -13.30 3.72
N ASN A 25 -15.20 -13.33 3.39
CA ASN A 25 -15.65 -13.74 2.07
C ASN A 25 -15.16 -12.69 1.08
N GLY A 26 -14.15 -13.03 0.28
CA GLY A 26 -13.44 -12.11 -0.59
C GLY A 26 -12.60 -12.84 -1.62
N ILE A 27 -11.96 -12.07 -2.50
CA ILE A 27 -11.07 -12.56 -3.55
C ILE A 27 -9.68 -11.99 -3.33
N THR A 28 -8.65 -12.83 -3.47
CA THR A 28 -7.25 -12.44 -3.18
C THR A 28 -6.50 -12.20 -4.48
N LEU A 29 -5.91 -11.02 -4.64
CA LEU A 29 -5.01 -10.67 -5.74
C LEU A 29 -3.57 -10.70 -5.24
N PHE A 30 -2.69 -11.34 -6.01
CA PHE A 30 -1.26 -11.32 -5.74
C PHE A 30 -0.45 -11.57 -7.01
N SER A 31 0.79 -11.09 -7.03
CA SER A 31 1.73 -11.38 -8.11
C SER A 31 2.88 -12.23 -7.58
N ASN A 32 3.32 -13.18 -8.41
CA ASN A 32 4.45 -14.03 -8.09
C ASN A 32 5.56 -13.82 -9.14
N ALA A 33 6.77 -13.50 -8.67
CA ALA A 33 7.91 -13.23 -9.56
C ALA A 33 9.23 -13.79 -8.98
N THR A 34 10.11 -14.28 -9.85
CA THR A 34 11.50 -14.64 -9.55
C THR A 34 12.47 -13.44 -9.66
N GLY A 35 11.93 -12.24 -9.95
CA GLY A 35 12.68 -11.00 -10.14
C GLY A 35 13.10 -10.71 -11.59
N LEU A 36 13.39 -11.74 -12.40
CA LEU A 36 13.75 -11.60 -13.82
C LEU A 36 12.93 -12.54 -14.71
N GLY A 37 12.54 -12.06 -15.89
CA GLY A 37 11.80 -12.85 -16.87
C GLY A 37 10.30 -12.82 -16.64
N GLN A 38 9.58 -13.81 -17.18
CA GLN A 38 8.12 -13.85 -17.13
C GLN A 38 7.62 -13.98 -15.68
N SER A 39 6.47 -13.37 -15.41
CA SER A 39 5.80 -13.44 -14.12
C SER A 39 4.29 -13.47 -14.30
N HIS A 40 3.54 -13.68 -13.22
CA HIS A 40 2.09 -13.76 -13.28
C HIS A 40 1.43 -13.01 -12.13
N THR A 41 0.21 -12.55 -12.37
CA THR A 41 -0.72 -12.08 -11.34
C THR A 41 -1.91 -13.01 -11.28
N TYR A 42 -2.33 -13.35 -10.08
CA TYR A 42 -3.38 -14.33 -9.80
C TYR A 42 -4.48 -13.65 -9.01
N LEU A 43 -5.72 -13.96 -9.39
CA LEU A 43 -6.91 -13.66 -8.60
C LEU A 43 -7.52 -14.98 -8.17
N ILE A 44 -7.69 -15.20 -6.87
CA ILE A 44 -8.17 -16.47 -6.31
C ILE A 44 -9.36 -16.30 -5.36
N HIS A 45 -10.18 -17.34 -5.27
CA HIS A 45 -11.19 -17.48 -4.22
C HIS A 45 -10.59 -18.03 -2.92
N ASN A 46 -11.32 -17.88 -1.80
CA ASN A 46 -10.98 -18.49 -0.52
C ASN A 46 -10.86 -20.03 -0.55
N ASN A 47 -11.49 -20.69 -1.53
CA ASN A 47 -11.39 -22.13 -1.75
C ASN A 47 -10.19 -22.53 -2.63
N TYR A 48 -9.27 -21.60 -2.88
CA TYR A 48 -8.01 -21.77 -3.63
C TYR A 48 -8.19 -21.91 -5.15
N ASN A 49 -9.41 -21.82 -5.67
CA ASN A 49 -9.62 -21.82 -7.12
C ASN A 49 -9.17 -20.50 -7.73
N PHE A 50 -8.46 -20.59 -8.86
CA PHE A 50 -8.15 -19.43 -9.69
C PHE A 50 -9.42 -18.88 -10.35
N ILE A 51 -9.60 -17.57 -10.21
CA ILE A 51 -10.61 -16.78 -10.92
C ILE A 51 -10.02 -16.28 -12.23
N ASN A 52 -8.81 -15.72 -12.16
CA ASN A 52 -8.09 -15.22 -13.32
C ASN A 52 -6.57 -15.28 -13.12
N ILE A 53 -5.84 -15.31 -14.23
CA ILE A 53 -4.38 -15.31 -14.27
C ILE A 53 -3.94 -14.39 -15.41
N TRP A 54 -3.21 -13.33 -15.07
CA TRP A 54 -2.55 -12.45 -16.04
C TRP A 54 -1.09 -12.84 -16.18
N ALA A 55 -0.66 -13.09 -17.42
CA ALA A 55 0.74 -13.37 -17.74
C ALA A 55 1.47 -12.08 -18.13
N HIS A 56 2.69 -11.91 -17.60
CA HIS A 56 3.53 -10.75 -17.84
C HIS A 56 4.81 -11.16 -18.54
N SER A 57 5.22 -10.36 -19.54
CA SER A 57 6.45 -10.61 -20.30
C SER A 57 7.72 -10.30 -19.51
N ALA A 58 7.60 -9.57 -18.40
CA ALA A 58 8.68 -9.17 -17.51
C ALA A 58 8.30 -9.45 -16.05
N GLY A 59 9.28 -9.28 -15.15
CA GLY A 59 9.09 -9.54 -13.73
C GLY A 59 8.25 -8.43 -13.12
N ILE A 60 7.18 -8.76 -12.41
CA ILE A 60 6.45 -7.79 -11.61
C ILE A 60 7.31 -7.29 -10.45
N VAL A 61 7.13 -6.01 -10.14
CA VAL A 61 7.73 -5.32 -9.00
C VAL A 61 6.60 -4.69 -8.18
N GLY A 62 6.58 -5.00 -6.88
CA GLY A 62 5.63 -4.40 -5.95
C GLY A 62 4.26 -5.05 -5.93
N THR A 63 3.28 -4.24 -5.53
CA THR A 63 1.89 -4.66 -5.29
C THR A 63 1.06 -4.56 -6.57
N PRO A 64 0.32 -5.59 -6.99
CA PRO A 64 -0.70 -5.44 -8.03
C PRO A 64 -1.97 -4.81 -7.43
N TYR A 65 -2.69 -4.03 -8.24
CA TYR A 65 -3.97 -3.43 -7.85
C TYR A 65 -5.06 -3.88 -8.80
N LEU A 66 -6.17 -4.39 -8.25
CA LEU A 66 -7.39 -4.67 -8.99
C LEU A 66 -8.24 -3.41 -8.93
N LEU A 67 -8.80 -2.98 -10.06
CA LEU A 67 -9.72 -1.85 -10.14
C LEU A 67 -11.17 -2.34 -10.31
N THR A 68 -12.12 -1.45 -10.04
CA THR A 68 -13.56 -1.80 -10.07
C THR A 68 -14.07 -2.09 -11.48
N ASP A 69 -13.34 -1.67 -12.51
CA ASP A 69 -13.59 -1.94 -13.94
C ASP A 69 -12.96 -3.29 -14.40
N ARG A 70 -12.56 -4.17 -13.47
CA ARG A 70 -11.87 -5.45 -13.67
C ARG A 70 -10.46 -5.36 -14.25
N THR A 71 -9.96 -4.17 -14.50
CA THR A 71 -8.59 -4.01 -14.94
C THR A 71 -7.64 -4.19 -13.76
N ILE A 72 -6.39 -4.51 -14.05
CA ILE A 72 -5.31 -4.44 -13.07
C ILE A 72 -4.33 -3.34 -13.45
N ILE A 73 -3.76 -2.69 -12.45
CA ILE A 73 -2.53 -1.89 -12.62
C ILE A 73 -1.39 -2.66 -11.98
N VAL A 74 -0.30 -2.80 -12.74
CA VAL A 74 0.93 -3.45 -12.28
C VAL A 74 2.14 -2.61 -12.64
N GLN A 75 3.19 -2.74 -11.84
CA GLN A 75 4.52 -2.28 -12.19
C GLN A 75 5.37 -3.50 -12.60
N LEU A 76 5.95 -3.41 -13.78
CA LEU A 76 6.91 -4.35 -14.35
C LEU A 76 8.32 -3.80 -14.22
N ARG A 77 9.27 -4.72 -14.19
CA ARG A 77 10.68 -4.41 -14.25
C ARG A 77 11.04 -3.68 -15.55
N SER A 78 11.79 -2.59 -15.43
CA SER A 78 12.37 -1.92 -16.60
C SER A 78 13.40 -2.80 -17.29
N ASP A 79 13.53 -2.60 -18.59
CA ASP A 79 14.53 -3.24 -19.44
C ASP A 79 15.96 -2.72 -19.16
N ILE A 80 16.09 -1.47 -18.72
CA ILE A 80 17.37 -0.83 -18.44
C ILE A 80 17.33 -0.15 -17.06
N HIS A 81 18.47 -0.12 -16.36
CA HIS A 81 18.75 0.76 -15.21
C HIS A 81 20.05 1.51 -15.51
N TYR A 82 20.01 2.84 -15.54
CA TYR A 82 21.08 3.66 -16.12
C TYR A 82 22.19 4.07 -15.15
N PHE A 83 22.04 3.78 -13.85
CA PHE A 83 23.00 4.21 -12.85
C PHE A 83 23.25 3.17 -11.75
N GLY A 84 24.53 2.96 -11.43
CA GLY A 84 25.02 1.90 -10.54
C GLY A 84 24.42 0.51 -10.78
N ASN A 85 24.63 -0.37 -9.81
CA ASN A 85 23.93 -1.64 -9.74
C ASN A 85 22.94 -1.54 -8.59
N SER A 86 21.70 -1.97 -8.79
CA SER A 86 20.73 -2.08 -7.70
C SER A 86 20.58 -3.53 -7.29
N HIS A 87 20.63 -3.78 -5.98
CA HIS A 87 20.25 -5.06 -5.37
C HIS A 87 18.76 -5.15 -5.04
N GLY A 88 18.01 -4.04 -5.18
CA GLY A 88 16.58 -3.95 -4.92
C GLY A 88 15.72 -4.21 -6.16
N PRO A 89 14.39 -4.27 -5.99
CA PRO A 89 13.43 -4.35 -7.10
C PRO A 89 13.53 -3.12 -7.99
N ILE A 90 13.83 -3.34 -9.28
CA ILE A 90 13.93 -2.29 -10.30
C ILE A 90 12.61 -2.26 -11.06
N GLY A 91 11.79 -1.24 -10.85
CA GLY A 91 10.50 -1.05 -11.52
C GLY A 91 10.63 -0.17 -12.77
N GLY A 92 9.61 0.66 -13.02
CA GLY A 92 9.67 1.73 -14.04
C GLY A 92 8.86 1.48 -15.30
N ARG A 93 8.20 0.33 -15.46
CA ARG A 93 7.18 0.12 -16.50
C ARG A 93 5.83 -0.08 -15.81
N PHE A 94 4.85 0.76 -16.13
CA PHE A 94 3.50 0.67 -15.57
C PHE A 94 2.53 0.21 -16.65
N ASN A 95 1.66 -0.73 -16.32
CA ASN A 95 0.68 -1.28 -17.25
C ASN A 95 -0.70 -1.28 -16.61
N LYS A 96 -1.71 -0.77 -17.34
CA LYS A 96 -3.12 -1.05 -17.10
C LYS A 96 -3.56 -2.16 -18.05
N ILE A 97 -4.05 -3.26 -17.50
CA ILE A 97 -4.33 -4.49 -18.25
C ILE A 97 -5.79 -4.87 -18.03
N ASP A 98 -6.50 -5.23 -19.11
CA ASP A 98 -7.88 -5.71 -19.02
C ASP A 98 -8.00 -7.11 -18.42
N TRP A 99 -9.22 -7.61 -18.30
CA TRP A 99 -9.49 -8.93 -17.74
C TRP A 99 -8.87 -10.08 -18.56
N ASP A 100 -8.75 -9.92 -19.87
CA ASP A 100 -8.28 -10.97 -20.79
C ASP A 100 -6.75 -10.93 -21.01
N GLY A 101 -6.08 -9.92 -20.46
CA GLY A 101 -4.64 -9.75 -20.55
C GLY A 101 -4.17 -8.77 -21.62
N SER A 102 -5.07 -8.04 -22.27
CA SER A 102 -4.69 -6.97 -23.21
C SER A 102 -4.22 -5.74 -22.44
N VAL A 103 -3.10 -5.17 -22.88
CA VAL A 103 -2.59 -3.91 -22.33
C VAL A 103 -3.43 -2.76 -22.89
N LEU A 104 -4.13 -2.06 -21.99
CA LEU A 104 -4.95 -0.88 -22.33
C LEU A 104 -4.14 0.41 -22.26
N TRP A 105 -3.16 0.44 -21.36
CA TRP A 105 -2.21 1.54 -21.23
C TRP A 105 -0.85 1.02 -20.76
N GLU A 106 0.23 1.55 -21.31
CA GLU A 106 1.60 1.32 -20.82
C GLU A 106 2.41 2.60 -20.75
N PHE A 107 3.33 2.69 -19.78
CA PHE A 107 4.23 3.83 -19.67
C PHE A 107 5.54 3.43 -19.02
N SER A 108 6.65 3.83 -19.63
CA SER A 108 7.99 3.67 -19.05
C SER A 108 8.47 4.99 -18.46
N TYR A 109 8.77 4.99 -17.17
CA TYR A 109 9.33 6.14 -16.47
C TYR A 109 10.66 5.76 -15.84
N HIS A 110 11.77 6.04 -16.52
CA HIS A 110 13.11 5.92 -15.98
C HIS A 110 14.13 6.57 -16.92
N ASP A 111 15.21 7.13 -16.37
CA ASP A 111 16.30 7.68 -17.17
C ASP A 111 17.64 7.65 -16.41
N PHE A 112 18.62 8.46 -16.84
CA PHE A 112 19.95 8.54 -16.21
C PHE A 112 19.95 9.23 -14.84
N THR A 113 18.82 9.80 -14.42
CA THR A 113 18.67 10.67 -13.26
C THR A 113 17.63 10.18 -12.26
N TYR A 114 16.69 9.32 -12.64
CA TYR A 114 15.73 8.71 -11.72
C TYR A 114 15.30 7.31 -12.17
N HIS A 115 14.83 6.51 -11.21
CA HIS A 115 14.35 5.16 -11.48
C HIS A 115 13.32 4.67 -10.44
N PRO A 116 12.09 4.28 -10.83
CA PRO A 116 11.11 3.69 -9.93
C PRO A 116 11.54 2.35 -9.33
N HIS A 117 11.18 2.12 -8.07
CA HIS A 117 11.53 0.90 -7.35
C HIS A 117 10.45 0.50 -6.36
N HIS A 118 10.47 -0.77 -5.97
CA HIS A 118 9.62 -1.35 -4.93
C HIS A 118 8.10 -1.21 -5.15
N ASP A 119 7.48 -0.07 -4.85
CA ASP A 119 6.03 0.06 -4.68
C ASP A 119 5.47 1.30 -5.39
N PHE A 120 4.17 1.26 -5.67
CA PHE A 120 3.37 2.33 -6.24
C PHE A 120 1.94 2.21 -5.69
N ASP A 121 1.14 3.26 -5.82
CA ASP A 121 -0.24 3.30 -5.34
C ASP A 121 -1.15 4.03 -6.34
N PRO A 122 -2.16 3.36 -6.95
CA PRO A 122 -3.19 4.02 -7.74
C PRO A 122 -4.10 4.90 -6.87
N LEU A 123 -4.22 6.16 -7.26
CA LEU A 123 -5.00 7.15 -6.54
C LEU A 123 -6.48 7.13 -6.99
N PRO A 124 -7.42 7.60 -6.14
CA PRO A 124 -8.85 7.63 -6.47
C PRO A 124 -9.21 8.43 -7.73
N ASN A 125 -8.36 9.39 -8.13
CA ASN A 125 -8.51 10.20 -9.33
C ASN A 125 -8.05 9.46 -10.62
N GLY A 126 -7.48 8.27 -10.51
CA GLY A 126 -6.93 7.48 -11.61
C GLY A 126 -5.44 7.69 -11.89
N ASN A 127 -4.79 8.59 -11.14
CA ASN A 127 -3.35 8.79 -11.21
C ASN A 127 -2.59 7.69 -10.46
N ILE A 128 -1.28 7.66 -10.61
CA ILE A 128 -0.40 6.69 -9.99
C ILE A 128 0.68 7.43 -9.19
N LEU A 129 0.75 7.16 -7.90
CA LEU A 129 1.85 7.57 -7.04
C LEU A 129 2.97 6.52 -7.12
N ALA A 130 4.22 6.92 -7.35
CA ALA A 130 5.33 5.97 -7.48
C ALA A 130 6.57 6.37 -6.69
N LEU A 131 7.20 5.40 -6.03
CA LEU A 131 8.50 5.55 -5.40
C LEU A 131 9.62 5.47 -6.42
N CYS A 132 10.56 6.40 -6.35
CA CYS A 132 11.73 6.48 -7.21
C CYS A 132 13.01 6.74 -6.42
N TRP A 133 14.11 6.20 -6.93
CA TRP A 133 15.42 6.77 -6.68
C TRP A 133 15.59 7.99 -7.58
N GLU A 134 16.21 9.05 -7.08
CA GLU A 134 16.86 10.07 -7.92
C GLU A 134 18.37 10.02 -7.74
N LYS A 135 19.15 10.23 -8.80
CA LYS A 135 20.60 10.11 -8.76
C LYS A 135 21.25 11.44 -8.37
N LYS A 136 22.08 11.44 -7.34
CA LYS A 136 22.99 12.54 -6.97
C LYS A 136 24.43 12.07 -6.99
N SER A 137 25.33 12.88 -7.53
CA SER A 137 26.76 12.62 -7.49
C SER A 137 27.33 12.74 -6.07
N ALA A 138 28.47 12.09 -5.80
CA ALA A 138 29.20 12.27 -4.55
C ALA A 138 29.49 13.76 -4.25
N GLN A 139 29.82 14.55 -5.27
CA GLN A 139 30.08 15.98 -5.08
C GLN A 139 28.84 16.76 -4.62
N GLN A 140 27.66 16.46 -5.19
CA GLN A 140 26.40 17.07 -4.74
C GLN A 140 26.12 16.70 -3.27
N ALA A 141 26.27 15.43 -2.90
CA ALA A 141 26.06 14.98 -1.53
C ALA A 141 27.07 15.61 -0.55
N GLN A 142 28.36 15.66 -0.90
CA GLN A 142 29.39 16.32 -0.10
C GLN A 142 29.12 17.81 0.07
N SER A 143 28.57 18.49 -0.95
CA SER A 143 28.19 19.90 -0.85
C SER A 143 27.03 20.18 0.10
N LEU A 144 26.26 19.15 0.46
CA LEU A 144 25.23 19.19 1.52
C LEU A 144 25.70 18.53 2.82
N GLY A 145 26.99 18.24 2.97
CA GLY A 145 27.56 17.72 4.22
C GLY A 145 27.51 16.20 4.39
N ARG A 146 27.21 15.40 3.36
CA ARG A 146 27.38 13.93 3.43
C ARG A 146 28.88 13.59 3.53
N VAL A 147 29.30 12.92 4.60
CA VAL A 147 30.73 12.60 4.84
C VAL A 147 31.17 11.22 4.32
N ASN A 148 30.25 10.29 4.12
CA ASN A 148 30.52 8.88 3.78
C ASN A 148 29.97 8.49 2.40
N VAL A 149 30.32 9.23 1.35
CA VAL A 149 29.91 8.94 -0.04
C VAL A 149 31.13 8.79 -0.95
N MET A 150 31.17 7.69 -1.73
CA MET A 150 32.26 7.41 -2.67
C MET A 150 31.92 7.77 -4.12
N ASN A 151 30.78 7.26 -4.64
CA ASN A 151 30.42 7.41 -6.05
C ASN A 151 29.19 8.31 -6.23
N GLU A 152 28.06 7.83 -5.75
CA GLU A 152 26.74 8.44 -5.92
C GLU A 152 25.87 8.10 -4.73
N MET A 153 24.78 8.84 -4.61
CA MET A 153 23.77 8.73 -3.57
C MET A 153 22.41 8.81 -4.24
N TRP A 154 21.51 7.91 -3.89
CA TRP A 154 20.18 7.76 -4.46
C TRP A 154 19.13 8.04 -3.38
N PRO A 155 18.84 9.32 -3.12
CA PRO A 155 17.74 9.70 -2.24
C PRO A 155 16.38 9.36 -2.87
N LEU A 156 15.35 9.43 -2.03
CA LEU A 156 13.96 9.20 -2.41
C LEU A 156 13.40 10.38 -3.20
N LYS A 157 12.74 10.04 -4.31
CA LYS A 157 11.83 10.89 -5.07
C LYS A 157 10.47 10.20 -5.13
N ILE A 158 9.39 10.94 -4.91
CA ILE A 158 8.01 10.46 -5.12
C ILE A 158 7.41 11.27 -6.26
N VAL A 159 6.65 10.63 -7.15
CA VAL A 159 5.96 11.29 -8.27
C VAL A 159 4.51 10.87 -8.36
N GLU A 160 3.64 11.79 -8.75
CA GLU A 160 2.28 11.49 -9.19
C GLU A 160 2.22 11.55 -10.73
N ILE A 161 1.78 10.45 -11.33
CA ILE A 161 1.74 10.20 -12.77
C ILE A 161 0.28 10.19 -13.21
N GLU A 162 -0.10 11.09 -14.11
CA GLU A 162 -1.41 11.12 -14.78
C GLU A 162 -1.32 10.34 -16.11
N PRO A 163 -1.99 9.18 -16.26
CA PRO A 163 -2.05 8.44 -17.51
C PRO A 163 -2.71 9.26 -18.63
N VAL A 164 -2.10 9.28 -19.82
CA VAL A 164 -2.63 9.97 -21.01
C VAL A 164 -2.61 9.05 -22.22
N GLY A 165 -3.79 8.88 -22.85
CA GLY A 165 -3.92 8.04 -24.03
C GLY A 165 -3.64 6.57 -23.71
N GLN A 166 -2.87 5.90 -24.56
CA GLN A 166 -2.54 4.46 -24.41
C GLN A 166 -1.06 4.23 -24.05
N ASP A 167 -0.17 5.19 -24.28
CA ASP A 167 1.28 4.98 -24.20
C ASP A 167 2.05 6.17 -23.61
N SER A 168 1.36 7.10 -22.95
CA SER A 168 1.97 8.33 -22.42
C SER A 168 1.44 8.71 -21.04
N ALA A 169 2.13 9.63 -20.37
CA ALA A 169 1.72 10.16 -19.08
C ALA A 169 2.28 11.56 -18.86
N VAL A 170 1.72 12.28 -17.89
CA VAL A 170 2.25 13.55 -17.39
C VAL A 170 2.62 13.39 -15.93
N ILE A 171 3.80 13.86 -15.54
CA ILE A 171 4.17 14.00 -14.12
C ILE A 171 3.55 15.29 -13.63
N ILE A 172 2.54 15.21 -12.77
CA ILE A 172 1.76 16.38 -12.33
C ILE A 172 2.19 16.90 -10.95
N TRP A 173 2.88 16.05 -10.17
CA TRP A 173 3.42 16.38 -8.86
C TRP A 173 4.69 15.58 -8.59
N GLU A 174 5.62 16.17 -7.84
CA GLU A 174 6.83 15.48 -7.37
C GLU A 174 7.29 16.04 -6.02
N TRP A 175 7.88 15.16 -5.22
CA TRP A 175 8.50 15.46 -3.93
C TRP A 175 9.87 14.80 -3.83
N HIS A 176 10.82 15.51 -3.24
CA HIS A 176 12.22 15.10 -3.17
C HIS A 176 12.71 15.19 -1.73
N ILE A 177 13.15 14.06 -1.16
CA ILE A 177 13.73 14.12 0.20
C ILE A 177 14.99 14.99 0.24
N TRP A 178 15.62 15.22 -0.91
CA TRP A 178 16.77 16.10 -1.08
C TRP A 178 16.52 17.55 -0.64
N ASP A 179 15.28 18.02 -0.69
CA ASP A 179 14.90 19.38 -0.27
C ASP A 179 14.66 19.47 1.25
N HIS A 180 14.53 18.34 1.93
CA HIS A 180 14.19 18.24 3.36
C HIS A 180 15.33 17.63 4.19
N LEU A 181 16.56 18.06 3.92
CA LEU A 181 17.78 17.56 4.55
C LEU A 181 18.36 18.53 5.59
N ILE A 182 18.93 17.98 6.65
CA ILE A 182 19.73 18.69 7.66
C ILE A 182 21.11 18.04 7.82
N GLN A 183 22.09 18.77 8.35
CA GLN A 183 23.38 18.23 8.77
C GLN A 183 23.95 19.03 9.94
N ASP A 184 24.83 18.43 10.74
CA ASP A 184 25.51 19.09 11.88
C ASP A 184 27.04 18.95 11.83
N VAL A 185 27.59 18.58 10.66
CA VAL A 185 29.02 18.28 10.47
C VAL A 185 29.86 19.51 10.10
N ASP A 186 29.32 20.46 9.34
CA ASP A 186 30.03 21.66 8.90
C ASP A 186 29.12 22.89 8.85
N SER A 187 29.39 23.85 9.74
CA SER A 187 28.64 25.12 9.85
C SER A 187 28.73 26.04 8.63
N LEU A 188 29.63 25.76 7.68
CA LEU A 188 29.78 26.53 6.45
C LEU A 188 29.00 25.94 5.27
N LEU A 189 28.48 24.71 5.41
CA LEU A 189 27.66 24.08 4.38
C LEU A 189 26.16 24.38 4.60
N PRO A 190 25.33 24.26 3.54
CA PRO A 190 23.88 24.42 3.66
C PRO A 190 23.27 23.51 4.73
N ASN A 191 22.10 23.92 5.21
CA ASN A 191 21.26 23.18 6.14
C ASN A 191 22.00 22.73 7.42
N TYR A 192 23.00 23.49 7.86
CA TYR A 192 23.63 23.27 9.16
C TYR A 192 22.67 23.62 10.28
N GLY A 193 22.46 22.69 11.22
CA GLY A 193 21.58 22.93 12.35
C GLY A 193 21.67 21.86 13.42
N GLN A 194 20.95 22.07 14.52
CA GLN A 194 20.83 21.05 15.56
C GLN A 194 19.77 20.04 15.13
N ILE A 195 20.18 18.79 14.85
CA ILE A 195 19.28 17.73 14.36
C ILE A 195 18.03 17.57 15.23
N SER A 196 18.17 17.56 16.56
CA SER A 196 17.01 17.41 17.46
C SER A 196 16.05 18.60 17.48
N ALA A 197 16.44 19.76 16.94
CA ALA A 197 15.55 20.90 16.78
C ALA A 197 14.67 20.79 15.52
N HIS A 198 14.99 19.87 14.60
CA HIS A 198 14.36 19.75 13.28
C HIS A 198 13.88 18.33 12.98
N PRO A 199 12.93 17.77 13.75
CA PRO A 199 12.36 16.44 13.48
C PRO A 199 11.69 16.33 12.10
N GLU A 200 11.33 17.46 11.50
CA GLU A 200 10.73 17.60 10.16
C GLU A 200 11.74 17.44 9.00
N LEU A 201 13.05 17.38 9.30
CA LEU A 201 14.12 17.18 8.32
C LEU A 201 14.88 15.85 8.57
N VAL A 202 15.57 15.35 7.55
CA VAL A 202 16.37 14.12 7.62
C VAL A 202 17.85 14.47 7.65
N ASP A 203 18.58 13.96 8.66
CA ASP A 203 20.03 14.11 8.68
C ASP A 203 20.65 13.32 7.51
N ILE A 204 21.29 14.03 6.60
CA ILE A 204 21.93 13.45 5.41
C ILE A 204 23.02 12.43 5.78
N ASN A 205 23.55 12.45 7.00
CA ASN A 205 24.59 11.54 7.46
C ASN A 205 24.07 10.25 8.11
N LEU A 206 22.75 10.05 8.16
CA LEU A 206 22.15 8.81 8.65
C LEU A 206 22.44 7.61 7.74
N GLY A 207 22.51 6.43 8.36
CA GLY A 207 22.54 5.14 7.67
C GLY A 207 23.78 4.89 6.80
N GLN A 208 23.87 3.65 6.32
CA GLN A 208 24.81 3.25 5.28
C GLN A 208 24.05 3.00 3.98
N PHE A 209 24.77 3.06 2.86
CA PHE A 209 24.22 2.58 1.58
C PHE A 209 24.10 1.07 1.59
N THR A 210 23.19 0.50 0.79
CA THR A 210 23.04 -0.97 0.60
C THR A 210 24.39 -1.65 0.35
N ASN A 211 25.27 -0.97 -0.41
CA ASN A 211 26.68 -1.29 -0.54
C ASN A 211 27.47 0.03 -0.66
N PRO A 212 28.68 0.15 -0.07
CA PRO A 212 29.53 1.33 -0.20
C PRO A 212 29.77 1.85 -1.64
N ILE A 213 29.66 1.00 -2.66
CA ILE A 213 29.89 1.34 -4.08
C ILE A 213 28.61 1.84 -4.79
N GLU A 214 27.45 1.60 -4.18
CA GLU A 214 26.11 1.90 -4.71
C GLU A 214 25.47 3.11 -4.02
N GLY A 215 24.42 3.67 -4.62
CA GLY A 215 23.79 4.89 -4.12
C GLY A 215 22.57 4.68 -3.22
N ASP A 216 21.98 3.47 -3.17
CA ASP A 216 20.71 3.23 -2.45
C ASP A 216 20.85 3.54 -0.94
N TRP A 217 20.26 4.67 -0.53
CA TRP A 217 20.47 5.25 0.80
C TRP A 217 19.39 4.84 1.79
N LEU A 218 18.14 5.21 1.51
CA LEU A 218 17.02 5.01 2.42
C LEU A 218 16.39 3.64 2.26
N HIS A 219 16.55 3.01 1.08
CA HIS A 219 15.90 1.77 0.71
C HIS A 219 14.39 1.84 1.02
N THR A 220 13.72 2.83 0.44
CA THR A 220 12.28 3.00 0.65
C THR A 220 11.52 1.94 -0.13
N ASN A 221 10.49 1.36 0.50
CA ASN A 221 9.98 0.07 0.06
C ASN A 221 8.44 -0.05 0.09
N SER A 222 7.72 0.95 0.61
CA SER A 222 6.28 1.04 0.48
C SER A 222 5.82 2.49 0.51
N VAL A 223 4.71 2.74 -0.17
CA VAL A 223 4.00 4.02 -0.23
C VAL A 223 2.51 3.74 -0.19
N ASP A 224 1.76 4.62 0.46
CA ASP A 224 0.30 4.56 0.52
C ASP A 224 -0.24 6.00 0.60
N TYR A 225 -1.41 6.24 0.02
CA TYR A 225 -2.07 7.55 0.02
C TYR A 225 -3.35 7.55 0.87
N ASN A 226 -3.50 8.57 1.71
CA ASN A 226 -4.71 8.81 2.47
C ASN A 226 -5.56 9.92 1.82
N PRO A 227 -6.67 9.60 1.15
CA PRO A 227 -7.51 10.59 0.46
C PRO A 227 -8.29 11.52 1.41
N VAL A 228 -8.45 11.16 2.68
CA VAL A 228 -9.17 12.00 3.66
C VAL A 228 -8.27 13.11 4.17
N LEU A 229 -7.00 12.79 4.42
CA LEU A 229 -6.00 13.74 4.92
C LEU A 229 -5.25 14.45 3.79
N ASP A 230 -5.29 13.90 2.58
CA ASP A 230 -4.43 14.27 1.44
C ASP A 230 -2.94 14.19 1.82
N GLN A 231 -2.54 13.02 2.32
CA GLN A 231 -1.20 12.73 2.84
C GLN A 231 -0.65 11.42 2.30
N ILE A 232 0.67 11.35 2.22
CA ILE A 232 1.39 10.15 1.81
C ILE A 232 2.18 9.61 3.00
N VAL A 233 2.12 8.29 3.22
CA VAL A 233 3.02 7.57 4.12
C VAL A 233 3.99 6.74 3.29
N PHE A 234 5.24 6.69 3.72
CA PHE A 234 6.23 5.79 3.16
C PHE A 234 7.16 5.24 4.25
N SER A 235 7.84 4.14 3.95
CA SER A 235 8.80 3.49 4.85
C SER A 235 10.21 3.53 4.29
N SER A 236 11.19 3.66 5.18
CA SER A 236 12.62 3.45 4.90
C SER A 236 13.13 2.26 5.70
N ARG A 237 13.55 1.21 4.98
CA ARG A 237 14.15 0.01 5.59
C ARG A 237 15.40 0.38 6.41
N HIS A 238 16.30 1.16 5.82
CA HIS A 238 17.59 1.47 6.44
C HIS A 238 17.54 2.43 7.61
N LEU A 239 16.48 3.23 7.71
CA LEU A 239 16.29 4.11 8.84
C LEU A 239 15.43 3.48 9.94
N ASP A 240 14.84 2.31 9.70
CA ASP A 240 13.87 1.70 10.61
C ASP A 240 12.72 2.66 10.97
N GLU A 241 12.28 3.46 9.99
CA GLU A 241 11.26 4.50 10.18
C GLU A 241 10.21 4.53 9.07
N ILE A 242 9.00 4.92 9.45
CA ILE A 242 7.99 5.45 8.54
C ILE A 242 7.96 6.97 8.59
N PHE A 243 7.48 7.59 7.53
CA PHE A 243 7.37 9.03 7.35
C PHE A 243 6.02 9.39 6.73
N ILE A 244 5.45 10.54 7.12
CA ILE A 244 4.23 11.10 6.53
C ILE A 244 4.53 12.51 6.04
N ILE A 245 4.08 12.82 4.82
CA ILE A 245 4.22 14.13 4.16
C ILE A 245 2.86 14.64 3.64
N ASP A 246 2.76 15.94 3.42
CA ASP A 246 1.58 16.61 2.86
C ASP A 246 1.57 16.50 1.33
N HIS A 247 0.52 15.88 0.78
CA HIS A 247 0.35 15.73 -0.66
C HIS A 247 -0.46 16.88 -1.29
N SER A 248 -1.21 17.64 -0.49
CA SER A 248 -2.02 18.77 -0.99
C SER A 248 -1.21 19.96 -1.54
N THR A 249 0.11 19.84 -1.53
CA THR A 249 1.07 20.81 -2.03
C THR A 249 1.11 20.81 -3.56
N THR A 250 1.42 21.96 -4.15
CA THR A 250 2.01 21.98 -5.51
C THR A 250 3.45 21.47 -5.48
N THR A 251 4.04 21.05 -6.62
CA THR A 251 5.48 20.70 -6.70
C THR A 251 6.40 21.77 -6.11
N ALA A 252 6.07 23.05 -6.29
CA ALA A 252 6.88 24.14 -5.75
C ALA A 252 6.77 24.27 -4.22
N GLU A 253 5.58 24.04 -3.67
CA GLU A 253 5.38 24.01 -2.21
C GLU A 253 6.01 22.75 -1.60
N ALA A 254 5.91 21.61 -2.29
CA ALA A 254 6.53 20.33 -1.93
C ALA A 254 8.06 20.44 -1.84
N ALA A 255 8.71 21.26 -2.67
CA ALA A 255 10.14 21.54 -2.58
C ALA A 255 10.52 22.58 -1.51
N SER A 256 9.55 23.03 -0.69
CA SER A 256 9.73 24.11 0.28
C SER A 256 9.25 23.73 1.69
N HIS A 257 9.48 24.61 2.66
CA HIS A 257 9.08 24.45 4.07
C HIS A 257 7.73 25.12 4.39
N THR A 258 6.95 25.50 3.37
CA THR A 258 5.68 26.25 3.54
C THR A 258 4.66 25.89 2.45
N GLY A 259 3.37 25.93 2.78
CA GLY A 259 2.28 25.62 1.84
C GLY A 259 1.60 24.30 2.16
N GLY A 260 0.69 23.86 1.29
CA GLY A 260 -0.19 22.71 1.57
C GLY A 260 -1.17 22.98 2.73
N ASN A 261 -2.01 21.98 3.01
CA ASN A 261 -3.00 21.99 4.09
C ASN A 261 -2.36 22.09 5.48
N SER A 262 -1.17 21.51 5.64
CA SER A 262 -0.37 21.56 6.86
C SER A 262 0.33 22.90 7.09
N GLY A 263 0.50 23.70 6.03
CA GLY A 263 1.33 24.91 6.05
C GLY A 263 2.84 24.63 6.13
N MET A 264 3.27 23.37 6.03
CA MET A 264 4.66 22.93 6.16
C MET A 264 5.35 22.61 4.82
N GLY A 265 4.67 22.82 3.70
CA GLY A 265 5.22 22.44 2.39
C GLY A 265 5.48 20.94 2.33
N GLY A 266 6.66 20.54 1.84
CA GLY A 266 7.05 19.12 1.79
C GLY A 266 7.77 18.60 3.03
N ASP A 267 7.88 19.39 4.10
CA ASP A 267 8.53 18.92 5.33
C ASP A 267 7.80 17.70 5.94
N ILE A 268 8.55 16.86 6.64
CA ILE A 268 8.00 15.65 7.27
C ILE A 268 7.04 16.06 8.38
N LEU A 269 5.76 15.69 8.23
CA LEU A 269 4.72 15.94 9.22
C LEU A 269 4.84 14.99 10.42
N TYR A 270 5.28 13.76 10.17
CA TYR A 270 5.42 12.72 11.18
C TYR A 270 6.46 11.68 10.77
N ARG A 271 7.23 11.21 11.75
CA ARG A 271 8.17 10.10 11.59
C ARG A 271 8.17 9.21 12.82
N TRP A 272 8.25 7.90 12.63
CA TRP A 272 8.17 6.96 13.74
C TRP A 272 8.91 5.66 13.44
N GLY A 273 9.54 5.10 14.49
CA GLY A 273 10.29 3.85 14.41
C GLY A 273 11.63 3.91 15.12
N SER A 274 12.49 4.88 14.78
CA SER A 274 13.85 4.97 15.31
C SER A 274 14.22 6.42 15.68
N PRO A 275 13.75 6.93 16.84
CA PRO A 275 13.90 8.34 17.20
C PRO A 275 15.33 8.81 17.47
N GLN A 276 16.28 7.87 17.54
CA GLN A 276 17.70 8.16 17.55
C GLN A 276 18.19 8.82 16.24
N ASN A 277 17.49 8.60 15.12
CA ASN A 277 17.83 9.18 13.83
C ASN A 277 17.66 10.71 13.80
N TYR A 278 16.93 11.29 14.74
CA TYR A 278 16.79 12.74 14.88
C TYR A 278 17.10 13.20 16.30
N ASN A 279 17.96 12.46 17.02
CA ASN A 279 18.48 12.83 18.34
C ASN A 279 17.41 13.13 19.40
N ARG A 280 16.24 12.47 19.32
CA ARG A 280 15.14 12.59 20.30
C ARG A 280 14.78 11.26 20.99
N GLY A 281 15.69 10.30 20.94
CA GLY A 281 15.60 9.02 21.61
C GLY A 281 16.92 8.24 21.47
N GLY A 282 16.94 7.01 21.97
CA GLY A 282 18.07 6.08 21.80
C GLY A 282 17.60 4.70 21.35
N GLY A 283 18.52 3.73 21.29
CA GLY A 283 18.21 2.37 20.83
C GLY A 283 17.11 1.65 21.61
N THR A 284 16.87 2.01 22.88
CA THR A 284 15.76 1.49 23.69
C THR A 284 14.38 2.02 23.27
N ASN A 285 14.36 3.05 22.44
CA ASN A 285 13.14 3.64 21.87
C ASN A 285 12.89 3.17 20.43
N LYS A 286 13.76 2.30 19.88
CA LYS A 286 13.58 1.73 18.54
C LYS A 286 12.41 0.75 18.56
N MET A 287 11.44 0.97 17.68
CA MET A 287 10.17 0.23 17.59
C MET A 287 10.04 -0.59 16.30
N LEU A 288 10.88 -0.33 15.30
CA LEU A 288 10.86 -1.03 14.01
C LEU A 288 12.25 -1.56 13.68
N ASN A 289 12.33 -2.58 12.84
CA ASN A 289 13.58 -3.10 12.30
C ASN A 289 13.35 -3.62 10.88
N ASP A 290 14.00 -3.00 9.89
CA ASP A 290 13.94 -3.35 8.47
C ASP A 290 12.50 -3.44 7.90
N GLN A 291 11.56 -2.66 8.42
CA GLN A 291 10.13 -2.76 8.11
C GLN A 291 9.79 -2.56 6.62
N HIS A 292 8.65 -3.13 6.22
CA HIS A 292 8.01 -2.99 4.91
C HIS A 292 6.50 -2.78 5.06
N GLY A 293 5.84 -2.44 3.96
CA GLY A 293 4.39 -2.50 3.83
C GLY A 293 3.65 -1.67 4.89
N VAL A 294 3.97 -0.37 4.98
CA VAL A 294 3.13 0.56 5.73
C VAL A 294 1.93 0.98 4.88
N ASN A 295 0.75 1.00 5.49
CA ASN A 295 -0.46 1.58 4.90
C ASN A 295 -1.44 2.02 5.99
N TRP A 296 -2.31 2.97 5.65
CA TRP A 296 -3.46 3.30 6.47
C TRP A 296 -4.48 2.16 6.46
N VAL A 297 -5.18 2.03 7.59
CA VAL A 297 -6.43 1.28 7.64
C VAL A 297 -7.52 2.15 7.00
N PRO A 298 -8.20 1.68 5.95
CA PRO A 298 -9.19 2.48 5.21
C PRO A 298 -10.36 2.97 6.07
N GLU A 299 -11.04 4.01 5.58
CA GLU A 299 -12.30 4.46 6.18
C GLU A 299 -13.32 3.32 6.27
N ASN A 300 -14.13 3.33 7.33
CA ASN A 300 -15.16 2.33 7.64
C ASN A 300 -14.64 0.93 7.98
N TYR A 301 -13.33 0.73 8.10
CA TYR A 301 -12.75 -0.53 8.58
C TYR A 301 -12.45 -0.42 10.08
N PRO A 302 -12.50 -1.52 10.86
CA PRO A 302 -12.07 -1.48 12.26
C PRO A 302 -10.62 -1.00 12.36
N GLY A 303 -10.35 0.07 13.11
CA GLY A 303 -9.04 0.72 13.16
C GLY A 303 -8.82 1.82 12.10
N SER A 304 -9.87 2.28 11.41
CA SER A 304 -9.82 3.38 10.43
C SER A 304 -8.89 4.53 10.85
N GLY A 305 -7.95 4.90 9.97
CA GLY A 305 -6.97 5.96 10.20
C GLY A 305 -5.74 5.55 11.01
N HIS A 306 -5.71 4.35 11.60
CA HIS A 306 -4.48 3.77 12.14
C HIS A 306 -3.53 3.37 11.00
N LEU A 307 -2.27 3.11 11.33
CA LEU A 307 -1.30 2.55 10.40
C LEU A 307 -1.02 1.09 10.74
N LEU A 308 -1.04 0.23 9.73
CA LEU A 308 -0.48 -1.12 9.78
C LEU A 308 0.91 -1.11 9.15
N ILE A 309 1.83 -1.86 9.76
CA ILE A 309 3.23 -1.94 9.32
C ILE A 309 3.69 -3.40 9.47
N PHE A 310 4.38 -3.93 8.47
CA PHE A 310 5.06 -5.21 8.57
C PHE A 310 6.49 -4.99 9.08
N ASN A 311 6.76 -5.38 10.31
CA ASN A 311 8.06 -5.22 10.95
C ASN A 311 8.87 -6.52 10.79
N ASN A 312 9.83 -6.51 9.87
CA ASN A 312 10.46 -7.73 9.35
C ASN A 312 11.29 -8.49 10.39
N ASN A 313 12.04 -7.80 11.26
CA ASN A 313 12.91 -8.50 12.20
C ASN A 313 13.08 -7.83 13.58
N PRO A 314 12.00 -7.60 14.35
CA PRO A 314 12.03 -6.81 15.59
C PRO A 314 13.05 -7.25 16.66
N LEU A 315 13.48 -8.51 16.74
CA LEU A 315 14.48 -8.96 17.74
C LEU A 315 15.92 -8.96 17.21
N ASP A 316 16.15 -8.77 15.91
CA ASP A 316 17.51 -8.76 15.37
C ASP A 316 18.22 -7.43 15.63
N SER A 317 19.00 -7.43 16.72
CA SER A 317 19.91 -6.34 17.07
C SER A 317 21.28 -6.43 16.39
N THR A 318 21.52 -7.47 15.58
CA THR A 318 22.84 -7.83 15.04
C THR A 318 22.94 -7.68 13.53
N GLY A 319 21.84 -7.83 12.78
CA GLY A 319 21.74 -7.61 11.32
C GLY A 319 22.48 -8.66 10.49
N GLN A 320 22.72 -9.87 11.02
CA GLN A 320 23.71 -10.80 10.47
C GLN A 320 23.13 -12.13 9.95
N ASP A 321 21.88 -12.47 10.26
CA ASP A 321 21.25 -13.70 9.76
C ASP A 321 19.85 -13.45 9.22
N ASN A 322 19.73 -13.47 7.90
CA ASN A 322 18.46 -13.30 7.17
C ASN A 322 17.72 -14.64 6.96
N SER A 323 18.21 -15.73 7.56
CA SER A 323 17.57 -17.07 7.49
C SER A 323 16.69 -17.38 8.69
N LEU A 324 16.85 -16.65 9.80
CA LEU A 324 16.08 -16.78 11.02
C LEU A 324 15.73 -15.39 11.54
N GLY A 325 14.49 -15.22 11.99
CA GLY A 325 14.05 -13.97 12.62
C GLY A 325 12.62 -14.13 13.10
N ASN A 326 11.98 -13.01 13.42
CA ASN A 326 10.73 -13.01 14.16
C ASN A 326 9.79 -11.90 13.67
N SER A 327 9.30 -12.00 12.44
CA SER A 327 8.50 -10.93 11.86
C SER A 327 7.24 -10.66 12.67
N SER A 328 6.75 -9.43 12.62
CA SER A 328 5.49 -9.05 13.24
C SER A 328 4.69 -8.10 12.35
N VAL A 329 3.37 -8.11 12.53
CA VAL A 329 2.50 -7.05 12.05
C VAL A 329 2.18 -6.16 13.24
N VAL A 330 2.40 -4.86 13.11
CA VAL A 330 2.12 -3.88 14.16
C VAL A 330 1.09 -2.87 13.68
N GLU A 331 0.20 -2.50 14.58
CA GLU A 331 -0.77 -1.41 14.38
C GLU A 331 -0.42 -0.27 15.33
N ILE A 332 -0.43 0.97 14.83
CA ILE A 332 -0.22 2.17 15.64
C ILE A 332 -1.32 3.20 15.43
N ILE A 333 -1.62 3.92 16.50
CA ILE A 333 -2.42 5.13 16.48
C ILE A 333 -1.45 6.30 16.49
N THR A 334 -1.40 7.05 15.39
CA THR A 334 -0.58 8.26 15.28
C THR A 334 -1.14 9.35 16.20
N PRO A 335 -0.31 10.30 16.68
CA PRO A 335 -0.77 11.43 17.47
C PRO A 335 -1.39 12.52 16.56
N LEU A 336 -2.24 12.12 15.61
CA LEU A 336 -2.91 13.00 14.66
C LEU A 336 -3.82 13.98 15.43
N ASN A 337 -3.69 15.26 15.09
CA ASN A 337 -4.51 16.33 15.66
C ASN A 337 -5.57 16.83 14.66
N ASN A 338 -6.43 17.74 15.11
CA ASN A 338 -7.58 18.20 14.33
C ASN A 338 -7.22 19.06 13.10
N ASN A 339 -5.97 19.51 12.96
CA ASN A 339 -5.55 20.30 11.80
C ASN A 339 -4.84 19.46 10.73
N GLY A 340 -4.79 18.13 10.90
CA GLY A 340 -4.11 17.22 9.98
C GLY A 340 -2.60 17.09 10.22
N THR A 341 -2.06 17.62 11.31
CA THR A 341 -0.65 17.41 11.71
C THR A 341 -0.53 16.49 12.92
N TYR A 342 0.68 16.28 13.43
CA TYR A 342 0.96 15.27 14.44
C TYR A 342 1.64 15.89 15.66
N ASP A 343 1.12 15.60 16.84
CA ASP A 343 1.63 16.19 18.07
C ASP A 343 2.99 15.57 18.45
N ILE A 344 4.00 16.43 18.65
CA ILE A 344 5.31 16.06 19.20
C ILE A 344 5.61 16.86 20.47
N PRO A 345 6.04 16.22 21.57
CA PRO A 345 6.48 16.95 22.74
C PRO A 345 7.79 17.70 22.46
N ILE A 346 7.97 18.87 23.09
CA ILE A 346 9.16 19.73 22.93
C ILE A 346 10.47 18.98 23.20
N ASP A 347 10.49 18.12 24.24
CA ASP A 347 11.69 17.43 24.73
C ASP A 347 11.65 15.90 24.47
N SER A 348 10.83 15.43 23.52
CA SER A 348 10.69 13.99 23.22
C SER A 348 10.45 13.71 21.74
N SER A 349 10.53 12.44 21.35
CA SER A 349 10.14 11.95 20.02
C SER A 349 8.62 11.93 19.81
N TYR A 350 8.21 11.76 18.55
CA TYR A 350 6.85 11.38 18.21
C TYR A 350 6.47 10.07 18.93
N GLY A 351 5.23 10.01 19.43
CA GLY A 351 4.61 8.76 19.90
C GLY A 351 3.94 7.99 18.75
N PRO A 352 3.34 6.82 19.01
CA PRO A 352 3.19 6.20 20.33
C PRO A 352 4.47 5.47 20.79
N SER A 353 4.59 5.22 22.10
CA SER A 353 5.72 4.46 22.67
C SER A 353 5.45 2.95 22.79
N ASN A 354 4.28 2.49 22.35
CA ASN A 354 3.85 1.10 22.35
C ASN A 354 2.99 0.87 21.10
N TYR A 355 2.91 -0.37 20.64
CA TYR A 355 1.93 -0.73 19.60
C TYR A 355 0.51 -0.70 20.16
N HIS A 356 -0.46 -0.33 19.32
CA HIS A 356 -1.88 -0.49 19.64
C HIS A 356 -2.25 -1.97 19.65
N TRP A 357 -1.75 -2.69 18.65
CA TRP A 357 -1.89 -4.13 18.49
C TRP A 357 -0.66 -4.69 17.78
N VAL A 358 -0.32 -5.94 18.07
CA VAL A 358 0.81 -6.66 17.47
C VAL A 358 0.46 -8.14 17.34
N PHE A 359 0.84 -8.73 16.21
CA PHE A 359 0.78 -10.18 15.98
C PHE A 359 2.11 -10.68 15.42
N GLY A 360 2.55 -11.85 15.87
CA GLY A 360 3.91 -12.35 15.64
C GLY A 360 4.93 -11.71 16.58
N GLY A 361 6.15 -11.52 16.11
CA GLY A 361 7.29 -11.08 16.94
C GLY A 361 7.92 -12.22 17.73
N ASP A 362 7.49 -13.45 17.47
CA ASP A 362 8.00 -14.72 17.96
C ASP A 362 8.47 -15.59 16.77
N ASP A 363 8.53 -16.91 16.93
CA ASP A 363 8.95 -17.86 15.89
C ASP A 363 7.79 -18.36 15.00
N SER A 364 6.64 -17.67 14.98
CA SER A 364 5.47 -18.09 14.20
C SER A 364 5.62 -17.92 12.69
N PHE A 365 6.27 -16.84 12.22
CA PHE A 365 6.53 -16.57 10.81
C PHE A 365 7.69 -15.58 10.63
N PHE A 366 8.36 -15.64 9.48
CA PHE A 366 9.49 -14.77 9.19
C PHE A 366 9.63 -14.38 7.70
N SER A 367 9.92 -13.11 7.48
CA SER A 367 10.42 -12.60 6.21
C SER A 367 11.39 -11.44 6.42
N HIS A 368 12.63 -11.57 5.98
CA HIS A 368 13.63 -10.48 6.04
C HIS A 368 13.45 -9.39 4.97
N PHE A 369 12.55 -9.60 4.00
CA PHE A 369 12.28 -8.68 2.90
C PHE A 369 10.79 -8.66 2.52
N GLN A 370 10.37 -7.58 1.84
CA GLN A 370 9.00 -7.41 1.34
C GLN A 370 7.97 -7.67 2.45
N SER A 371 6.80 -8.24 2.10
CA SER A 371 5.70 -8.53 3.02
C SER A 371 4.85 -7.29 3.34
N GLY A 372 3.71 -7.53 3.95
CA GLY A 372 2.72 -6.48 4.22
C GLY A 372 1.48 -7.06 4.88
N ALA A 373 0.64 -6.18 5.43
CA ALA A 373 -0.62 -6.56 6.04
C ALA A 373 -1.71 -5.54 5.76
N PHE A 374 -2.94 -6.01 5.58
CA PHE A 374 -4.12 -5.17 5.33
C PHE A 374 -5.26 -5.57 6.26
N ARG A 375 -5.85 -4.59 6.94
CA ARG A 375 -7.10 -4.78 7.68
C ARG A 375 -8.25 -5.02 6.70
N LEU A 376 -9.14 -5.94 7.05
CA LEU A 376 -10.33 -6.30 6.27
C LEU A 376 -11.61 -5.70 6.88
N PRO A 377 -12.70 -5.54 6.11
CA PRO A 377 -13.95 -4.94 6.61
C PRO A 377 -14.57 -5.64 7.81
N ASN A 378 -14.38 -6.96 7.94
CA ASN A 378 -14.90 -7.74 9.07
C ASN A 378 -14.00 -7.66 10.33
N GLY A 379 -12.91 -6.88 10.28
CA GLY A 379 -11.95 -6.72 11.38
C GLY A 379 -10.77 -7.68 11.36
N ASN A 380 -10.79 -8.68 10.49
CA ASN A 380 -9.66 -9.59 10.30
C ASN A 380 -8.48 -8.85 9.66
N THR A 381 -7.28 -9.41 9.77
CA THR A 381 -6.09 -8.85 9.10
C THR A 381 -5.52 -9.89 8.15
N PHE A 382 -5.30 -9.48 6.90
CA PHE A 382 -4.71 -10.31 5.85
C PHE A 382 -3.21 -10.02 5.77
N VAL A 383 -2.38 -11.06 5.75
CA VAL A 383 -0.92 -10.93 5.87
C VAL A 383 -0.22 -11.69 4.75
N THR A 384 0.80 -11.06 4.17
CA THR A 384 1.71 -11.67 3.18
C THR A 384 3.07 -11.88 3.82
N ILE A 385 3.59 -13.10 3.78
CA ILE A 385 4.96 -13.45 4.20
C ILE A 385 5.76 -13.87 2.95
N SER A 386 6.57 -12.95 2.44
CA SER A 386 7.20 -13.10 1.13
C SER A 386 8.24 -14.25 1.11
N GLN A 387 9.16 -14.27 2.08
CA GLN A 387 10.23 -15.26 2.17
C GLN A 387 9.72 -16.69 2.35
N GLU A 388 8.72 -16.88 3.21
CA GLU A 388 8.11 -18.19 3.47
C GLU A 388 7.08 -18.60 2.43
N LYS A 389 6.77 -17.70 1.48
CA LYS A 389 5.83 -17.96 0.39
C LYS A 389 4.43 -18.30 0.92
N TYR A 390 3.95 -17.49 1.84
CA TYR A 390 2.79 -17.80 2.68
C TYR A 390 1.88 -16.57 2.82
N LEU A 391 0.58 -16.78 2.64
CA LEU A 391 -0.47 -15.81 2.90
C LEU A 391 -1.37 -16.36 4.00
N PHE A 392 -1.84 -15.51 4.89
CA PHE A 392 -2.82 -15.93 5.89
C PHE A 392 -3.77 -14.81 6.30
N GLU A 393 -4.90 -15.20 6.88
CA GLU A 393 -5.86 -14.30 7.50
C GLU A 393 -5.99 -14.62 8.98
N ILE A 394 -5.80 -13.59 9.81
CA ILE A 394 -6.02 -13.66 11.24
C ILE A 394 -7.31 -12.97 11.64
N ASP A 395 -8.00 -13.58 12.59
CA ASP A 395 -9.22 -13.05 13.14
C ASP A 395 -8.97 -12.08 14.31
N THR A 396 -10.04 -11.48 14.81
CA THR A 396 -9.97 -10.52 15.95
C THR A 396 -9.63 -11.17 17.30
N SER A 397 -9.50 -12.50 17.34
CA SER A 397 -9.03 -13.28 18.51
C SER A 397 -7.60 -13.81 18.28
N ASP A 398 -6.87 -13.21 17.34
CA ASP A 398 -5.49 -13.56 16.97
C ASP A 398 -5.34 -15.03 16.54
N GLN A 399 -6.39 -15.62 15.94
CA GLN A 399 -6.32 -16.96 15.37
C GLN A 399 -6.16 -16.89 13.86
N ILE A 400 -5.22 -17.67 13.32
CA ILE A 400 -5.11 -17.89 11.87
C ILE A 400 -6.29 -18.77 11.45
N ILE A 401 -7.15 -18.23 10.57
CA ILE A 401 -8.40 -18.88 10.13
C ILE A 401 -8.42 -19.21 8.63
N TRP A 402 -7.47 -18.69 7.87
CA TRP A 402 -7.26 -19.01 6.46
C TRP A 402 -5.78 -18.93 6.12
N GLU A 403 -5.32 -19.82 5.23
CA GLU A 403 -3.91 -20.00 4.92
C GLU A 403 -3.74 -20.37 3.44
N TYR A 404 -2.69 -19.88 2.81
CA TYR A 404 -2.33 -20.24 1.44
C TYR A 404 -0.81 -20.25 1.26
N TYR A 405 -0.27 -21.38 0.79
CA TYR A 405 1.15 -21.57 0.55
C TYR A 405 1.42 -21.62 -0.95
N PHE A 406 2.29 -20.75 -1.47
CA PHE A 406 2.61 -20.76 -2.92
C PHE A 406 3.30 -22.07 -3.34
N GLN A 407 4.02 -22.72 -2.42
CA GLN A 407 4.79 -23.93 -2.70
C GLN A 407 3.94 -25.19 -2.93
N THR A 408 2.69 -25.21 -2.47
CA THR A 408 1.81 -26.39 -2.66
C THR A 408 1.26 -26.48 -4.09
N GLU A 409 1.35 -25.39 -4.86
CA GLU A 409 0.96 -25.32 -6.26
C GLU A 409 2.19 -25.43 -7.17
N SER A 410 2.23 -26.45 -8.02
CA SER A 410 3.32 -26.64 -8.98
C SER A 410 3.40 -25.47 -9.95
N GLY A 411 4.51 -24.72 -9.94
CA GLY A 411 4.80 -23.67 -10.93
C GLY A 411 4.72 -22.23 -10.42
N LEU A 412 4.45 -22.00 -9.13
CA LEU A 412 4.59 -20.67 -8.50
C LEU A 412 6.02 -20.46 -7.96
N ASP A 413 7.00 -20.54 -8.87
CA ASP A 413 8.39 -20.26 -8.55
C ASP A 413 8.58 -18.74 -8.42
N GLY A 414 8.69 -18.25 -7.19
CA GLY A 414 8.95 -16.83 -6.93
C GLY A 414 8.45 -16.38 -5.57
N ASN A 415 8.53 -15.08 -5.35
CA ASN A 415 8.09 -14.42 -4.13
C ASN A 415 6.97 -13.43 -4.46
N THR A 416 6.14 -13.14 -3.45
CA THR A 416 5.02 -12.20 -3.55
C THR A 416 5.35 -11.01 -2.66
N ALA A 417 5.43 -9.81 -3.24
CA ALA A 417 5.77 -8.61 -2.48
C ALA A 417 4.71 -8.29 -1.42
N ARG A 418 3.47 -8.09 -1.88
CA ARG A 418 2.26 -7.88 -1.09
C ARG A 418 1.07 -8.48 -1.84
N ALA A 419 0.08 -8.96 -1.09
CA ALA A 419 -1.18 -9.46 -1.60
C ALA A 419 -2.34 -8.71 -0.92
N GLN A 420 -3.42 -8.49 -1.67
CA GLN A 420 -4.60 -7.77 -1.19
C GLN A 420 -5.85 -8.62 -1.35
N LYS A 421 -6.79 -8.47 -0.42
CA LYS A 421 -8.08 -9.17 -0.44
C LYS A 421 -9.22 -8.19 -0.64
N TYR A 422 -9.94 -8.38 -1.74
CA TYR A 422 -11.02 -7.51 -2.19
C TYR A 422 -12.38 -8.11 -1.82
N LYS A 423 -13.39 -7.25 -1.66
CA LYS A 423 -14.77 -7.67 -1.39
C LYS A 423 -15.34 -8.52 -2.54
N PRO A 424 -16.32 -9.43 -2.31
CA PRO A 424 -16.85 -10.30 -3.36
C PRO A 424 -17.52 -9.52 -4.51
N ASN A 425 -18.18 -8.41 -4.18
CA ASN A 425 -18.80 -7.49 -5.12
C ASN A 425 -17.90 -6.27 -5.34
N TYR A 426 -16.60 -6.51 -5.55
CA TYR A 426 -15.62 -5.43 -5.69
C TYR A 426 -15.89 -4.60 -6.94
N PHE A 427 -16.35 -5.26 -7.99
CA PHE A 427 -16.51 -4.63 -9.28
C PHE A 427 -17.78 -3.80 -9.42
N THR A 428 -17.71 -2.82 -10.31
CA THR A 428 -18.80 -1.92 -10.70
C THR A 428 -19.25 -2.28 -12.11
N PHE A 429 -20.56 -2.42 -12.30
CA PHE A 429 -21.18 -2.68 -13.59
C PHE A 429 -21.81 -1.40 -14.13
N SER A 430 -21.74 -1.22 -15.45
CA SER A 430 -22.45 -0.13 -16.09
C SER A 430 -23.95 -0.31 -15.91
N LEU A 431 -24.66 0.80 -15.74
CA LEU A 431 -26.11 0.78 -15.78
C LEU A 431 -26.58 0.18 -17.11
N GLY A 432 -27.50 -0.77 -17.02
CA GLY A 432 -28.02 -1.53 -18.15
C GLY A 432 -27.32 -2.84 -18.45
N ASP A 433 -26.21 -3.18 -17.77
CA ASP A 433 -25.55 -4.50 -17.87
C ASP A 433 -26.34 -5.50 -17.02
N MET A 434 -27.35 -6.12 -17.63
CA MET A 434 -28.35 -6.90 -16.91
C MET A 434 -27.86 -8.31 -16.55
N ASN A 435 -26.86 -8.82 -17.27
CA ASN A 435 -26.26 -10.12 -17.00
C ASN A 435 -24.94 -10.05 -16.21
N TYR A 436 -24.45 -8.83 -15.93
CA TYR A 436 -23.23 -8.55 -15.18
C TYR A 436 -21.98 -9.11 -15.87
N ASP A 437 -21.90 -9.00 -17.20
CA ASP A 437 -20.77 -9.49 -18.02
C ASP A 437 -19.85 -8.39 -18.57
N TYR A 438 -20.15 -7.12 -18.26
CA TYR A 438 -19.44 -5.89 -18.63
C TYR A 438 -19.55 -5.50 -20.10
N THR A 439 -20.35 -6.23 -20.86
CA THR A 439 -20.69 -5.90 -22.23
C THR A 439 -22.13 -5.41 -22.23
N LEU A 440 -22.36 -4.21 -22.73
CA LEU A 440 -23.73 -3.75 -22.98
C LEU A 440 -24.14 -4.22 -24.37
N ASP A 441 -25.00 -5.22 -24.46
CA ASP A 441 -25.41 -5.80 -25.74
C ASP A 441 -26.89 -6.26 -25.79
N ILE A 442 -27.24 -7.01 -26.85
CA ILE A 442 -28.61 -7.46 -27.09
C ILE A 442 -29.13 -8.46 -26.03
N PHE A 443 -28.23 -9.15 -25.32
CA PHE A 443 -28.61 -10.04 -24.23
C PHE A 443 -29.14 -9.24 -23.04
N ASP A 444 -28.58 -8.08 -22.74
CA ASP A 444 -29.10 -7.19 -21.69
C ASP A 444 -30.50 -6.68 -22.02
N LEU A 445 -30.70 -6.26 -23.28
CA LEU A 445 -32.01 -5.87 -23.78
C LEU A 445 -33.04 -6.99 -23.65
N THR A 446 -32.60 -8.24 -23.84
CA THR A 446 -33.48 -9.39 -23.69
C THR A 446 -33.91 -9.56 -22.23
N ILE A 447 -32.97 -9.43 -21.28
CA ILE A 447 -33.26 -9.57 -19.84
C ILE A 447 -34.20 -8.47 -19.35
N ILE A 448 -33.92 -7.19 -19.65
CA ILE A 448 -34.78 -6.09 -19.19
C ILE A 448 -36.18 -6.17 -19.81
N SER A 449 -36.29 -6.58 -21.08
CA SER A 449 -37.57 -6.78 -21.78
C SER A 449 -38.38 -7.93 -21.16
N GLU A 450 -37.72 -9.03 -20.79
CA GLU A 450 -38.33 -10.14 -20.08
C GLU A 450 -38.82 -9.70 -18.69
N MET A 451 -38.03 -8.91 -17.95
CA MET A 451 -38.42 -8.37 -16.64
C MET A 451 -39.69 -7.50 -16.73
N ILE A 452 -39.74 -6.58 -17.70
CA ILE A 452 -40.92 -5.72 -17.94
C ILE A 452 -42.13 -6.58 -18.30
N SER A 453 -41.95 -7.56 -19.19
CA SER A 453 -43.02 -8.45 -19.63
C SER A 453 -43.55 -9.37 -18.53
N ALA A 454 -42.68 -9.81 -17.62
CA ALA A 454 -43.02 -10.65 -16.47
C ALA A 454 -43.67 -9.85 -15.33
N GLY A 455 -43.58 -8.53 -15.34
CA GLY A 455 -43.98 -7.67 -14.22
C GLY A 455 -43.10 -7.90 -12.99
N ASP A 456 -41.83 -8.23 -13.22
CA ASP A 456 -40.87 -8.58 -12.17
C ASP A 456 -40.45 -7.38 -11.31
N THR A 457 -39.80 -7.68 -10.19
CA THR A 457 -39.31 -6.68 -9.24
C THR A 457 -38.26 -5.77 -9.85
N PHE A 458 -38.35 -4.49 -9.48
CA PHE A 458 -37.36 -3.43 -9.71
C PHE A 458 -35.90 -3.94 -9.71
N SER A 459 -35.14 -3.56 -10.76
CA SER A 459 -33.70 -3.77 -10.85
C SER A 459 -33.00 -2.42 -10.82
N THR A 460 -32.23 -2.14 -9.77
CA THR A 460 -31.44 -0.91 -9.72
C THR A 460 -30.50 -0.77 -10.92
N ASN A 461 -30.01 -1.89 -11.48
CA ASN A 461 -29.12 -1.86 -12.64
C ASN A 461 -29.87 -1.67 -13.96
N GLY A 462 -31.14 -2.07 -14.03
CA GLY A 462 -31.98 -1.88 -15.21
C GLY A 462 -32.66 -0.52 -15.27
N ASP A 463 -32.66 0.24 -14.17
CA ASP A 463 -33.30 1.57 -14.05
C ASP A 463 -32.40 2.64 -14.65
N MET A 464 -32.37 2.67 -16.00
CA MET A 464 -31.47 3.50 -16.79
C MET A 464 -31.67 5.01 -16.53
N ASN A 465 -32.87 5.43 -16.15
CA ASN A 465 -33.19 6.83 -15.88
C ASN A 465 -33.19 7.19 -14.37
N GLN A 466 -33.02 6.19 -13.49
CA GLN A 466 -32.96 6.30 -12.03
C GLN A 466 -34.24 6.86 -11.38
N ASP A 467 -35.41 6.62 -11.97
CA ASP A 467 -36.71 7.06 -11.45
C ASP A 467 -37.38 6.04 -10.51
N ASN A 468 -36.71 4.92 -10.24
CA ASN A 468 -37.18 3.77 -9.47
C ASN A 468 -38.31 2.96 -10.14
N ILE A 469 -38.46 3.08 -11.45
CA ILE A 469 -39.39 2.31 -12.28
C ILE A 469 -38.56 1.58 -13.35
N ILE A 470 -39.03 0.39 -13.75
CA ILE A 470 -38.47 -0.34 -14.90
C ILE A 470 -39.55 -0.39 -15.97
N ASP A 471 -39.37 0.35 -17.06
CA ASP A 471 -40.33 0.44 -18.16
C ASP A 471 -39.70 0.63 -19.55
N ASP A 472 -40.52 0.92 -20.56
CA ASP A 472 -40.09 1.07 -21.95
C ASP A 472 -39.09 2.23 -22.15
N VAL A 473 -39.03 3.19 -21.22
CA VAL A 473 -38.03 4.27 -21.23
C VAL A 473 -36.64 3.69 -20.99
N ASP A 474 -36.51 2.73 -20.07
CA ASP A 474 -35.22 2.08 -19.77
C ASP A 474 -34.72 1.26 -20.94
N ILE A 475 -35.61 0.53 -21.62
CA ILE A 475 -35.27 -0.16 -22.88
C ILE A 475 -34.70 0.83 -23.90
N THR A 476 -35.36 1.99 -24.06
CA THR A 476 -34.95 3.00 -25.04
C THR A 476 -33.56 3.56 -24.71
N LEU A 477 -33.28 3.82 -23.42
CA LEU A 477 -31.97 4.30 -22.97
C LEU A 477 -30.89 3.24 -23.11
N LEU A 478 -31.19 1.97 -22.82
CA LEU A 478 -30.27 0.86 -23.02
C LEU A 478 -29.91 0.65 -24.49
N ILE A 479 -30.89 0.73 -25.40
CA ILE A 479 -30.62 0.70 -26.85
C ILE A 479 -29.66 1.84 -27.24
N ALA A 480 -29.88 3.05 -26.73
CA ALA A 480 -29.01 4.18 -27.02
C ALA A 480 -27.60 3.96 -26.47
N ALA A 481 -27.45 3.41 -25.27
CA ALA A 481 -26.15 3.06 -24.68
C ALA A 481 -25.43 2.00 -25.52
N ILE A 482 -26.14 0.97 -25.98
CA ILE A 482 -25.59 -0.08 -26.86
C ILE A 482 -25.10 0.49 -28.19
N MET A 483 -25.87 1.41 -28.78
CA MET A 483 -25.53 2.02 -30.07
C MET A 483 -24.37 3.03 -30.01
N ASN A 484 -24.03 3.54 -28.81
CA ASN A 484 -23.02 4.57 -28.61
C ASN A 484 -21.65 4.04 -28.14
N GLN A 485 -21.50 2.71 -28.03
CA GLN A 485 -20.23 2.06 -27.69
C GLN A 485 -19.22 2.08 -28.84
#